data_AF-A0A949CVE3-F1
#
_entry.id   AF-A0A949CVE3-F1
#
_cell.length_a   1.000
_cell.length_b   1.000
_cell.length_c   1.000
_cell.angle_alpha   90.00
_cell.angle_beta   90.00
_cell.angle_gamma   90.00
#
_symmetry.space_group_name_H-M   'P 1'
#
loop_
_entity.id
_entity.type
_entity.pdbx_description
1 polymer ?
#
loop_
_entity_poly.entity_id
_entity_poly.type
_entity_poly.pdbx_seq_one_letter_code
_entity_poly.pdbx_strand_id
1 'polypeptide(L)'
;TAEGYARRDDVASHPAVKRLAFGSIDFQLDLGISGEGDALLVFRSGLVLASRLAGLPAPLDGVTVEVANPEVVAADAARARVLGFGGKLCIHPQQVGPVNAAFSPSPGEMEWAQRVVAACEASAGAAVAVDGKMVDRPVLLRAQALLAQQR
;
A
#
# COMPACT_ATOMS: atom_id res chain seq x y z
N THR A 1 6.83 8.47 -16.92
CA THR A 1 8.08 8.59 -17.68
C THR A 1 9.30 8.53 -16.77
N ALA A 2 10.47 8.25 -17.32
CA ALA A 2 11.78 8.24 -16.68
C ALA A 2 12.09 9.58 -16.03
N GLU A 3 11.85 10.70 -16.73
CA GLU A 3 12.05 12.04 -16.17
C GLU A 3 11.15 12.27 -14.94
N GLY A 4 9.85 11.94 -15.05
CA GLY A 4 8.92 12.10 -13.93
C GLY A 4 9.32 11.26 -12.71
N TYR A 5 9.85 10.06 -12.92
CA TYR A 5 10.35 9.22 -11.84
C TYR A 5 11.67 9.73 -11.23
N ALA A 6 12.59 10.25 -12.06
CA ALA A 6 13.84 10.86 -11.61
C ALA A 6 13.57 12.10 -10.73
N ARG A 7 12.52 12.86 -11.05
CA ARG A 7 12.07 14.06 -10.33
C ARG A 7 10.96 13.82 -9.31
N ARG A 8 10.66 12.57 -8.98
CA ARG A 8 9.50 12.22 -8.12
C ARG A 8 9.53 12.92 -6.76
N ASP A 9 10.71 13.14 -6.18
CA ASP A 9 10.86 13.75 -4.85
C ASP A 9 10.54 15.27 -4.90
N ASP A 10 10.92 15.96 -5.97
CA ASP A 10 10.55 17.35 -6.23
C ASP A 10 9.04 17.50 -6.44
N VAL A 11 8.45 16.58 -7.23
CA VAL A 11 7.00 16.54 -7.45
C VAL A 11 6.27 16.28 -6.13
N ALA A 12 6.72 15.30 -5.36
CA ALA A 12 6.07 14.91 -4.10
C ALA A 12 6.10 16.03 -3.05
N SER A 13 7.21 16.77 -2.97
CA SER A 13 7.38 17.85 -1.99
C SER A 13 6.66 19.16 -2.36
N HIS A 14 6.12 19.26 -3.58
CA HIS A 14 5.43 20.47 -4.00
C HIS A 14 4.12 20.71 -3.20
N PRO A 15 3.86 21.91 -2.63
CA PRO A 15 2.74 22.14 -1.71
C PRO A 15 1.33 21.84 -2.25
N ALA A 16 1.17 21.95 -3.57
CA ALA A 16 -0.10 21.66 -4.24
C ALA A 16 -0.38 20.15 -4.42
N VAL A 17 0.64 19.30 -4.32
CA VAL A 17 0.47 17.85 -4.50
C VAL A 17 -0.15 17.24 -3.26
N LYS A 18 -1.21 16.44 -3.47
CA LYS A 18 -1.93 15.76 -2.39
C LYS A 18 -1.68 14.26 -2.35
N ARG A 19 -1.30 13.67 -3.48
CA ARG A 19 -1.03 12.24 -3.62
C ARG A 19 -0.30 11.97 -4.92
N LEU A 20 0.59 10.98 -4.91
CA LEU A 20 1.17 10.44 -6.13
C LEU A 20 0.32 9.28 -6.65
N ALA A 21 0.33 9.08 -7.97
CA ALA A 21 -0.25 7.92 -8.62
C ALA A 21 0.73 7.38 -9.68
N PHE A 22 0.80 6.06 -9.81
CA PHE A 22 1.72 5.42 -10.74
C PHE A 22 1.02 5.12 -12.08
N GLY A 23 1.33 5.90 -13.11
CA GLY A 23 0.95 5.59 -14.49
C GLY A 23 1.82 4.46 -15.05
N SER A 24 1.57 3.21 -14.63
CA SER A 24 2.44 2.07 -14.95
C SER A 24 2.57 1.79 -16.45
N ILE A 25 1.48 1.90 -17.21
CA ILE A 25 1.47 1.64 -18.65
C ILE A 25 2.33 2.66 -19.41
N ASP A 26 2.12 3.95 -19.15
CA ASP A 26 2.91 5.02 -19.79
C ASP A 26 4.38 4.94 -19.36
N PHE A 27 4.63 4.55 -18.11
CA PHE A 27 5.99 4.37 -17.62
C PHE A 27 6.69 3.19 -18.30
N GLN A 28 6.01 2.06 -18.46
CA GLN A 28 6.51 0.90 -19.19
C GLN A 28 6.83 1.24 -20.64
N LEU A 29 5.94 1.95 -21.33
CA LEU A 29 6.15 2.41 -22.70
C LEU A 29 7.41 3.26 -22.81
N ASP A 30 7.57 4.24 -21.92
CA ASP A 30 8.70 5.18 -21.95
C ASP A 30 10.06 4.52 -21.66
N LEU A 31 10.09 3.50 -20.78
CA LEU A 31 11.32 2.77 -20.45
C LEU A 31 11.55 1.52 -21.31
N GLY A 32 10.61 1.15 -22.19
CA GLY A 32 10.67 -0.11 -22.95
C GLY A 32 10.55 -1.36 -22.08
N ILE A 33 9.81 -1.30 -20.97
CA ILE A 33 9.58 -2.44 -20.06
C ILE A 33 8.36 -3.21 -20.55
N SER A 34 8.53 -4.50 -20.86
CA SER A 34 7.41 -5.39 -21.25
C SER A 34 6.92 -6.30 -20.12
N GLY A 35 7.60 -6.29 -18.96
CA GLY A 35 7.28 -7.14 -17.82
C GLY A 35 6.41 -6.46 -16.77
N GLU A 36 5.75 -7.27 -15.96
CA GLU A 36 5.01 -6.87 -14.75
C GLU A 36 5.73 -7.35 -13.48
N GLY A 37 5.12 -7.11 -12.31
CA GLY A 37 5.62 -7.60 -11.04
C GLY A 37 7.02 -7.05 -10.72
N ASP A 38 8.03 -7.93 -10.69
CA ASP A 38 9.41 -7.61 -10.35
C ASP A 38 10.04 -6.58 -11.29
N ALA A 39 9.64 -6.55 -12.56
CA ALA A 39 10.12 -5.58 -13.53
C ALA A 39 9.80 -4.13 -13.14
N LEU A 40 8.76 -3.91 -12.34
CA LEU A 40 8.33 -2.60 -11.84
C LEU A 40 8.58 -2.41 -10.34
N LEU A 41 9.16 -3.40 -9.65
CA LEU A 41 9.26 -3.42 -8.19
C LEU A 41 10.06 -2.24 -7.63
N VAL A 42 11.20 -1.92 -8.24
CA VAL A 42 12.05 -0.80 -7.80
C VAL A 42 11.33 0.54 -7.95
N PHE A 43 10.57 0.71 -9.04
CA PHE A 43 9.84 1.94 -9.33
C PHE A 43 8.64 2.11 -8.40
N ARG A 44 7.89 1.03 -8.19
CA ARG A 44 6.77 1.01 -7.23
C ARG A 44 7.25 1.33 -5.81
N SER A 45 8.32 0.68 -5.36
CA SER A 45 8.91 0.91 -4.03
C SER A 45 9.43 2.34 -3.86
N GLY A 46 10.07 2.90 -4.89
CA GLY A 46 10.58 4.27 -4.83
C GLY A 46 9.49 5.34 -4.80
N LEU A 47 8.32 5.11 -5.40
CA LEU A 47 7.16 6.00 -5.26
C LEU A 47 6.58 5.98 -3.84
N VAL A 48 6.49 4.81 -3.22
CA VAL A 48 6.05 4.67 -1.82
C VAL A 48 6.99 5.44 -0.89
N LEU A 49 8.30 5.28 -1.09
CA LEU A 49 9.30 6.02 -0.32
C LEU A 49 9.18 7.54 -0.52
N ALA A 50 9.07 8.00 -1.77
CA ALA A 50 8.92 9.43 -2.10
C ALA A 50 7.68 10.04 -1.42
N SER A 51 6.53 9.37 -1.50
CA SER A 51 5.31 9.79 -0.79
C SER A 51 5.52 9.94 0.71
N ARG A 52 6.18 8.97 1.35
CA ARG A 52 6.40 9.00 2.81
C ARG A 52 7.37 10.10 3.22
N LEU A 53 8.46 10.31 2.47
CA LEU A 53 9.43 11.37 2.73
C LEU A 53 8.80 12.77 2.60
N ALA A 54 7.87 12.93 1.66
CA ALA A 54 7.13 14.19 1.47
C ALA A 54 5.95 14.38 2.46
N GLY A 55 5.71 13.43 3.37
CA GLY A 55 4.57 13.50 4.30
C GLY A 55 3.20 13.32 3.61
N LEU A 56 3.17 12.80 2.38
CA LEU A 56 1.95 12.53 1.64
C LEU A 56 1.31 11.20 2.07
N PRO A 57 -0.01 11.02 1.85
CA PRO A 57 -0.64 9.71 1.87
C PRO A 57 0.09 8.71 0.95
N ALA A 58 -0.01 7.43 1.30
CA ALA A 58 0.52 6.35 0.46
C ALA A 58 0.02 6.48 -1.00
N PRO A 59 0.87 6.28 -2.00
CA PRO A 59 0.51 6.52 -3.40
C PRO A 59 -0.57 5.56 -3.88
N LEU A 60 -1.13 5.85 -5.07
CA LEU A 60 -2.03 4.95 -5.79
C LEU A 60 -1.26 4.15 -6.84
N ASP A 61 -1.46 2.83 -6.88
CA ASP A 61 -0.84 1.98 -7.90
C ASP A 61 -1.57 2.13 -9.24
N GLY A 62 -0.89 1.73 -10.31
CA GLY A 62 -1.41 1.79 -11.67
C GLY A 62 -2.60 0.86 -11.90
N VAL A 63 -3.10 0.83 -13.12
CA VAL A 63 -4.32 0.09 -13.48
C VAL A 63 -4.02 -1.40 -13.68
N THR A 64 -5.03 -2.25 -13.51
CA THR A 64 -5.03 -3.60 -14.07
C THR A 64 -5.79 -3.56 -15.38
N VAL A 65 -5.16 -3.97 -16.49
CA VAL A 65 -5.78 -3.91 -17.83
C VAL A 65 -6.87 -4.97 -17.99
N GLU A 66 -6.73 -6.12 -17.32
CA GLU A 66 -7.77 -7.14 -17.28
C GLU A 66 -8.95 -6.66 -16.44
N VAL A 67 -10.11 -6.55 -17.07
CA VAL A 67 -11.35 -6.04 -16.46
C VAL A 67 -12.29 -7.17 -16.08
N ALA A 68 -12.35 -8.22 -16.90
CA ALA A 68 -13.35 -9.28 -16.77
C ALA A 68 -12.96 -10.32 -15.70
N ASN A 69 -11.71 -10.31 -15.23
CA ASN A 69 -11.23 -11.24 -14.22
C ASN A 69 -11.01 -10.54 -12.85
N PRO A 70 -11.97 -10.64 -11.91
CA PRO A 70 -11.85 -10.02 -10.60
C PRO A 70 -10.73 -10.61 -9.74
N GLU A 71 -10.31 -11.86 -9.97
CA GLU A 71 -9.23 -12.49 -9.21
C GLU A 71 -7.87 -11.87 -9.57
N VAL A 72 -7.65 -11.57 -10.86
CA VAL A 72 -6.44 -10.87 -11.32
C VAL A 72 -6.39 -9.47 -10.71
N VAL A 73 -7.50 -8.74 -10.72
CA VAL A 73 -7.60 -7.40 -10.11
C VAL A 73 -7.30 -7.46 -8.61
N ALA A 74 -7.89 -8.43 -7.89
CA ALA A 74 -7.65 -8.61 -6.47
C ALA A 74 -6.18 -8.96 -6.16
N ALA A 75 -5.58 -9.86 -6.94
CA ALA A 75 -4.19 -10.25 -6.78
C ALA A 75 -3.24 -9.07 -7.02
N ASP A 76 -3.48 -8.26 -8.05
CA ASP A 76 -2.68 -7.07 -8.35
C ASP A 76 -2.79 -6.01 -7.23
N ALA A 77 -4.02 -5.76 -6.76
CA ALA A 77 -4.28 -4.84 -5.65
C ALA A 77 -3.62 -5.32 -4.35
N ALA A 78 -3.66 -6.61 -4.05
CA ALA A 78 -2.98 -7.18 -2.89
C ALA A 78 -1.46 -7.01 -2.98
N ARG A 79 -0.85 -7.22 -4.16
CA ARG A 79 0.58 -6.96 -4.36
C ARG A 79 0.93 -5.48 -4.14
N ALA A 80 0.11 -4.56 -4.66
CA ALA A 80 0.29 -3.13 -4.43
C ALA A 80 0.20 -2.75 -2.94
N ARG A 81 -0.78 -3.30 -2.20
CA ARG A 81 -0.90 -3.11 -0.74
C ARG A 81 0.35 -3.57 0.00
N VAL A 82 0.90 -4.74 -0.34
CA VAL A 82 2.13 -5.26 0.26
C VAL A 82 3.32 -4.32 0.06
N LEU A 83 3.41 -3.66 -1.11
CA LEU A 83 4.46 -2.68 -1.39
C LEU A 83 4.28 -1.34 -0.65
N GLY A 84 3.13 -1.13 0.01
CA GLY A 84 2.84 0.08 0.79
C GLY A 84 2.04 1.14 0.03
N PHE A 85 1.42 0.78 -1.10
CA PHE A 85 0.41 1.63 -1.74
C PHE A 85 -0.84 1.71 -0.88
N GLY A 86 -1.59 2.81 -1.02
CA GLY A 86 -2.83 3.06 -0.28
C GLY A 86 -4.09 2.98 -1.15
N GLY A 87 -3.97 2.38 -2.33
CA GLY A 87 -5.06 2.19 -3.29
C GLY A 87 -4.54 1.85 -4.67
N LYS A 88 -5.45 1.61 -5.61
CA LYS A 88 -5.15 1.29 -7.01
C LYS A 88 -6.15 1.98 -7.93
N LEU A 89 -5.68 2.50 -9.06
CA LEU A 89 -6.54 3.13 -10.07
C LEU A 89 -7.46 2.06 -10.71
N CYS A 90 -8.75 2.38 -10.83
CA CYS A 90 -9.74 1.55 -11.50
C CYS A 90 -10.14 2.19 -12.83
N ILE A 91 -10.14 1.40 -13.91
CA ILE A 91 -10.59 1.81 -15.24
C ILE A 91 -12.00 1.32 -15.57
N HIS A 92 -12.57 0.47 -14.72
CA HIS A 92 -13.92 -0.05 -14.88
C HIS A 92 -14.62 -0.21 -13.51
N PRO A 93 -15.93 0.06 -13.39
CA PRO A 93 -16.65 -0.09 -12.12
C PRO A 93 -16.55 -1.47 -11.47
N GLN A 94 -16.43 -2.55 -12.25
CA GLN A 94 -16.26 -3.91 -11.73
C GLN A 94 -14.97 -4.11 -10.92
N GLN A 95 -13.96 -3.25 -11.11
CA GLN A 95 -12.69 -3.34 -10.37
C GLN A 95 -12.79 -2.74 -8.97
N VAL A 96 -13.77 -1.86 -8.72
CA VAL A 96 -13.91 -1.13 -7.45
C VAL A 96 -14.09 -2.07 -6.27
N GLY A 97 -14.96 -3.08 -6.40
CA GLY A 97 -15.21 -4.06 -5.35
C GLY A 97 -13.95 -4.85 -4.97
N PRO A 98 -13.32 -5.57 -5.91
CA PRO A 98 -12.07 -6.31 -5.67
C PRO A 98 -10.93 -5.43 -5.13
N VAL A 99 -10.75 -4.21 -5.64
CA VAL A 99 -9.73 -3.27 -5.15
C VAL A 99 -10.01 -2.86 -3.71
N ASN A 100 -11.23 -2.42 -3.40
CA ASN A 100 -11.59 -2.03 -2.03
C ASN A 100 -11.39 -3.18 -1.05
N ALA A 101 -11.82 -4.40 -1.42
CA ALA A 101 -11.62 -5.59 -0.60
C ALA A 101 -10.14 -5.89 -0.34
N ALA A 102 -9.29 -5.78 -1.37
CA ALA A 102 -7.85 -6.03 -1.25
C ALA A 102 -7.12 -4.98 -0.39
N PHE A 103 -7.58 -3.73 -0.38
CA PHE A 103 -7.01 -2.65 0.45
C PHE A 103 -7.61 -2.55 1.86
N SER A 104 -8.71 -3.25 2.12
CA SER A 104 -9.32 -3.31 3.45
C SER A 104 -8.58 -4.31 4.34
N PRO A 105 -8.43 -4.04 5.66
CA PRO A 105 -7.96 -5.05 6.60
C PRO A 105 -8.85 -6.29 6.58
N SER A 106 -8.24 -7.46 6.55
CA SER A 106 -8.97 -8.73 6.69
C SER A 106 -9.48 -8.91 8.14
N PRO A 107 -10.53 -9.72 8.36
CA PRO A 107 -10.98 -10.05 9.71
C PRO A 107 -9.85 -10.58 10.61
N GLY A 108 -8.97 -11.44 10.08
CA GLY A 108 -7.82 -11.96 10.82
C GLY A 108 -6.79 -10.90 11.19
N GLU A 109 -6.54 -9.91 10.34
CA GLU A 109 -5.68 -8.76 10.66
C GLU A 109 -6.28 -7.89 11.77
N MET A 110 -7.61 -7.73 11.76
CA MET A 110 -8.33 -6.98 12.78
C MET A 110 -8.31 -7.68 14.14
N GLU A 111 -8.61 -8.99 14.17
CA GLU A 111 -8.53 -9.81 15.37
C GLU A 111 -7.11 -9.82 15.94
N TRP A 112 -6.09 -9.96 15.08
CA TRP A 112 -4.69 -9.87 15.49
C TRP A 112 -4.36 -8.50 16.11
N ALA A 113 -4.79 -7.41 15.47
CA ALA A 113 -4.53 -6.07 15.96
C ALA A 113 -5.19 -5.81 17.34
N GLN A 114 -6.41 -6.31 17.54
CA GLN A 114 -7.10 -6.25 18.83
C GLN A 114 -6.34 -7.01 19.92
N ARG A 115 -5.88 -8.24 19.63
CA ARG A 115 -5.08 -9.03 20.59
C ARG A 115 -3.78 -8.33 20.96
N VAL A 116 -3.07 -7.74 19.99
CA VAL A 116 -1.82 -7.01 20.22
C VAL A 116 -2.04 -5.80 21.14
N VAL A 117 -3.05 -4.98 20.86
CA VAL A 117 -3.34 -3.79 21.68
C VAL A 117 -3.71 -4.19 23.11
N ALA A 118 -4.61 -5.16 23.27
CA ALA A 118 -5.03 -5.64 24.60
C ALA A 118 -3.85 -6.22 25.41
N ALA A 119 -2.98 -6.99 24.76
CA ALA A 119 -1.79 -7.55 25.38
C ALA A 119 -0.82 -6.47 25.87
N CYS A 120 -0.57 -5.44 25.05
CA CYS A 120 0.28 -4.31 25.44
C CYS A 120 -0.33 -3.49 26.60
N GLU A 121 -1.63 -3.21 26.58
CA GLU A 121 -2.32 -2.50 27.65
C GLU A 121 -2.22 -3.24 29.00
N ALA A 122 -2.41 -4.55 29.00
CA ALA A 122 -2.31 -5.38 30.20
C ALA A 122 -0.89 -5.46 30.79
N SER A 123 0.14 -5.23 29.97
CA SER A 123 1.54 -5.37 30.37
C SER A 123 2.15 -4.13 31.03
N ALA A 124 1.42 -3.00 31.05
CA ALA A 124 1.90 -1.72 31.57
C ALA A 124 3.29 -1.28 31.01
N GLY A 125 3.60 -1.67 29.76
CA GLY A 125 4.85 -1.32 29.08
C GLY A 125 5.95 -2.39 29.12
N ALA A 126 5.70 -3.56 29.70
CA ALA A 126 6.60 -4.71 29.59
C ALA A 126 6.53 -5.34 28.18
N ALA A 127 7.60 -6.00 27.74
CA ALA A 127 7.58 -6.76 26.49
C ALA A 127 6.60 -7.94 26.60
N VAL A 128 5.73 -8.12 25.60
CA VAL A 128 4.70 -9.16 25.59
C VAL A 128 4.90 -10.09 24.40
N ALA A 129 4.55 -11.36 24.54
CA ALA A 129 4.47 -12.30 23.43
C ALA A 129 3.01 -12.51 23.02
N VAL A 130 2.70 -12.35 21.73
CA VAL A 130 1.40 -12.68 21.14
C VAL A 130 1.65 -13.65 19.98
N ASP A 131 0.94 -14.79 19.96
CA ASP A 131 1.09 -15.83 18.93
C ASP A 131 2.56 -16.29 18.75
N GLY A 132 3.31 -16.36 19.86
CA GLY A 132 4.72 -16.76 19.87
C GLY A 132 5.71 -15.71 19.35
N LYS A 133 5.25 -14.47 19.07
CA LYS A 133 6.09 -13.37 18.57
C LYS A 133 6.19 -12.25 19.59
N MET A 134 7.37 -11.68 19.72
CA MET A 134 7.60 -10.50 20.55
C MET A 134 6.82 -9.30 19.99
N VAL A 135 6.12 -8.62 20.88
CA VAL A 135 5.40 -7.38 20.60
C VAL A 135 6.13 -6.24 21.29
N ASP A 136 6.58 -5.30 20.47
CA ASP A 136 7.22 -4.05 20.88
C ASP A 136 6.46 -2.84 20.27
N ARG A 137 7.03 -1.64 20.42
CA ARG A 137 6.38 -0.39 19.98
C ARG A 137 6.02 -0.36 18.49
N PRO A 138 6.92 -0.74 17.55
CA PRO A 138 6.56 -0.85 16.12
C PRO A 138 5.37 -1.79 15.85
N VAL A 139 5.30 -2.95 16.50
CA VAL A 139 4.20 -3.90 16.32
C VAL A 139 2.89 -3.32 16.87
N LEU A 140 2.92 -2.66 18.02
CA LEU A 140 1.77 -1.96 18.59
C LEU A 140 1.26 -0.83 17.67
N LEU A 141 2.16 0.01 17.14
CA LEU A 141 1.79 1.09 16.23
C LEU A 141 1.13 0.56 14.95
N ARG A 142 1.61 -0.58 14.43
CA ARG A 142 0.99 -1.26 13.29
C ARG A 142 -0.42 -1.75 13.62
N ALA A 143 -0.62 -2.38 14.78
CA ALA A 143 -1.93 -2.83 15.22
C ALA A 143 -2.91 -1.64 15.37
N GLN A 144 -2.48 -0.57 16.04
CA GLN A 144 -3.28 0.65 16.17
C GLN A 144 -3.64 1.27 14.81
N ALA A 145 -2.70 1.28 13.86
CA ALA A 145 -2.95 1.79 12.52
C ALA A 145 -4.00 0.96 11.76
N LEU A 146 -4.02 -0.37 11.93
CA LEU A 146 -5.06 -1.24 11.34
C LEU A 146 -6.43 -0.94 11.95
N LEU A 147 -6.52 -0.82 13.28
CA LEU A 147 -7.78 -0.51 13.97
C LEU A 147 -8.34 0.87 13.59
N ALA A 148 -7.45 1.84 13.31
CA ALA A 148 -7.87 3.16 12.87
C ALA A 148 -8.50 3.19 11.47
N GLN A 149 -8.21 2.21 10.61
CA GLN A 149 -8.79 2.09 9.26
C GLN A 149 -10.24 1.57 9.27
N GLN A 150 -10.77 1.16 10.42
CA GLN A 150 -12.14 0.66 10.58
C GLN A 150 -13.20 1.78 10.68
N ARG A 151 -12.80 3.06 10.70
CA ARG A 151 -13.69 4.21 10.90
C ARG A 151 -14.13 4.88 9.62
#